data_AF-A0A9X9LJ61-F1
#
_entry.id   AF-A0A9X9LJ61-F1
#
_cell.length_a   1.000
_cell.length_b   1.000
_cell.length_c   1.000
_cell.angle_alpha   90.00
_cell.angle_beta   90.00
_cell.angle_gamma   90.00
#
_symmetry.space_group_name_H-M   'P 1'
#
loop_
_entity.id
_entity.type
_entity.pdbx_description
1 polymer ?
#
loop_
_entity_poly.entity_id
_entity_poly.type
_entity_poly.pdbx_seq_one_letter_code
_entity_poly.pdbx_strand_id
1 'polypeptide(L)' 'GYPRTIAADFPGIGHKVDAAFQKYGFLYIVHGTTQYQFDLRTQRILSIDRVNSWFNC' A
#
# COMPACT_ATOMS: atom_id res chain seq x y z
N GLY A 1 18.77 2.34 -11.11
CA GLY A 1 18.41 1.08 -11.78
C GLY A 1 17.66 0.19 -10.80
N TYR A 2 16.86 -0.74 -11.29
CA TYR A 2 16.22 -1.78 -10.48
C TYR A 2 17.17 -2.96 -10.27
N PRO A 3 17.04 -3.74 -9.18
CA PRO A 3 16.00 -3.69 -8.13
C PRO A 3 16.18 -2.55 -7.11
N ARG A 4 15.08 -2.14 -6.46
CA ARG A 4 15.08 -1.14 -5.39
C ARG A 4 14.41 -1.68 -4.13
N THR A 5 14.84 -1.17 -2.99
CA THR A 5 14.27 -1.54 -1.69
C THR A 5 12.88 -0.93 -1.54
N ILE A 6 11.89 -1.76 -1.17
CA ILE A 6 10.50 -1.32 -0.99
C ILE A 6 10.42 -0.15 0.01
N ALA A 7 11.11 -0.23 1.14
CA ALA A 7 11.11 0.82 2.16
C ALA A 7 11.69 2.16 1.68
N ALA A 8 12.47 2.17 0.59
CA ALA A 8 13.01 3.41 0.00
C ALA A 8 11.98 4.10 -0.90
N ASP A 9 11.23 3.33 -1.69
CA ASP A 9 10.24 3.86 -2.63
C ASP A 9 8.83 4.03 -2.00
N PHE A 10 8.51 3.22 -1.00
CA PHE A 10 7.23 3.15 -0.28
C PHE A 10 7.47 3.14 1.24
N PRO A 11 7.71 4.29 1.85
CA PRO A 11 7.92 4.36 3.29
C PRO A 11 6.63 4.02 4.05
N GLY A 12 6.75 3.21 5.11
CA GLY A 12 5.66 2.92 6.06
C GLY A 12 4.82 1.67 5.80
N ILE A 13 4.91 1.04 4.62
CA ILE A 13 4.21 -0.23 4.33
C ILE A 13 4.95 -1.48 4.85
N GLY A 14 6.18 -1.28 5.34
CA GLY A 14 7.07 -2.34 5.79
C GLY A 14 7.94 -2.92 4.68
N HIS A 15 8.39 -4.16 4.86
CA HIS A 15 9.35 -4.83 3.97
C HIS A 15 8.73 -5.96 3.13
N LYS A 16 7.44 -6.25 3.33
CA LYS A 16 6.72 -7.34 2.67
C LYS A 16 5.40 -6.83 2.12
N VAL A 17 5.05 -7.31 0.93
CA VAL A 17 3.76 -7.07 0.28
C VAL A 17 3.15 -8.42 -0.02
N ASP A 18 1.95 -8.67 0.47
CA ASP A 18 1.20 -9.89 0.19
C ASP A 18 0.33 -9.74 -1.06
N ALA A 19 -0.25 -8.55 -1.27
CA ALA A 19 -0.95 -8.19 -2.50
C ALA A 19 -0.85 -6.68 -2.79
N ALA A 20 -0.98 -6.29 -4.06
CA ALA A 20 -1.03 -4.88 -4.45
C ALA A 20 -1.94 -4.69 -5.67
N PHE A 21 -2.70 -3.59 -5.69
CA PHE A 21 -3.54 -3.20 -6.82
C PHE A 21 -3.64 -1.68 -6.93
N GLN A 22 -3.84 -1.16 -8.13
CA GLN A 22 -4.05 0.27 -8.36
C GLN A 22 -5.53 0.55 -8.64
N LYS A 23 -6.09 1.56 -7.98
CA LYS A 23 -7.47 2.03 -8.22
C LYS A 23 -7.57 3.53 -8.01
N TYR A 24 -8.26 4.23 -8.93
CA TYR A 24 -8.50 5.68 -8.86
C TYR A 24 -7.23 6.54 -8.65
N GLY A 25 -6.08 6.11 -9.17
CA GLY A 25 -4.80 6.82 -9.01
C GLY A 25 -4.06 6.55 -7.70
N PHE A 26 -4.62 5.73 -6.81
CA PHE A 26 -3.97 5.27 -5.60
C PHE A 26 -3.47 3.84 -5.75
N LEU A 27 -2.34 3.56 -5.11
CA LEU A 27 -1.80 2.22 -4.98
C LEU A 27 -2.24 1.65 -3.63
N TYR A 28 -2.98 0.55 -3.66
CA TYR A 28 -3.40 -0.18 -2.48
C TYR A 28 -2.46 -1.35 -2.27
N ILE A 29 -1.88 -1.43 -1.08
CA ILE A 29 -0.89 -2.44 -0.71
C ILE A 29 -1.42 -3.17 0.50
N VAL A 30 -1.38 -4.49 0.47
CA VAL A 30 -1.87 -5.36 1.55
C VAL A 30 -0.70 -6.10 2.18
N HIS A 31 -0.68 -6.09 3.50
CA HIS A 31 0.22 -6.88 4.32
C HIS A 31 -0.55 -7.44 5.51
N GLY A 32 -0.68 -8.77 5.56
CA GLY A 32 -1.52 -9.47 6.52
C GLY A 32 -2.98 -9.04 6.43
N THR A 33 -3.52 -8.52 7.54
CA THR A 33 -4.90 -8.02 7.63
C THR A 33 -5.00 -6.51 7.44
N THR A 34 -3.88 -5.85 7.13
CA THR A 34 -3.78 -4.40 6.96
C THR A 34 -3.61 -4.03 5.50
N GLN A 35 -4.32 -2.99 5.10
CA GLN A 35 -4.26 -2.34 3.80
C GLN A 35 -3.70 -0.94 3.98
N TYR A 36 -2.85 -0.53 3.04
CA TYR A 36 -2.29 0.81 2.94
C TYR A 36 -2.76 1.44 1.64
N GLN A 37 -3.43 2.59 1.72
CA GLN A 37 -3.69 3.42 0.55
C GLN A 37 -2.52 4.38 0.37
N PHE A 38 -1.77 4.21 -0.71
CA PHE A 38 -0.58 4.99 -1.03
C PHE A 38 -0.84 5.90 -2.23
N ASP A 39 -0.49 7.17 -2.09
CA ASP A 39 -0.50 8.13 -3.19
C ASP A 39 0.85 8.11 -3.91
N LEU A 40 0.84 7.69 -5.18
CA LEU A 40 2.02 7.62 -6.03
C LEU A 40 2.59 9.01 -6.38
N ARG A 41 1.80 10.08 -6.31
CA ARG A 41 2.23 11.45 -6.64
C ARG A 41 2.97 12.10 -5.48
N THR A 42 2.44 11.94 -4.28
CA THR A 42 3.02 12.52 -3.06
C THR A 42 3.94 11.55 -2.32
N GLN A 43 3.97 10.29 -2.75
CA GLN A 43 4.72 9.18 -2.15
C GLN A 43 4.42 9.01 -0.65
N ARG A 44 3.13 9.11 -0.29
CA ARG A 44 2.66 9.05 1.10
C ARG A 44 1.52 8.07 1.27
N ILE A 45 1.45 7.49 2.47
CA ILE A 45 0.29 6.73 2.92
C ILE A 45 -0.80 7.74 3.30
N LEU A 46 -1.95 7.62 2.65
CA LEU A 46 -3.13 8.44 2.92
C LEU A 46 -4.04 7.81 3.97
N SER A 47 -4.17 6.48 3.95
CA SER A 47 -5.01 5.73 4.88
C SER A 47 -4.41 4.36 5.17
N ILE A 48 -4.71 3.86 6.37
CA ILE A 48 -4.41 2.50 6.80
C ILE A 48 -5.73 1.88 7.24
N ASP A 49 -6.18 0.89 6.49
CA ASP A 49 -7.48 0.25 6.68
C ASP A 49 -7.30 -1.25 6.93
N ARG A 50 -8.35 -1.93 7.41
CA ARG A 50 -8.37 -3.39 7.32
C ARG A 50 -8.71 -3.82 5.90
N VAL A 51 -8.14 -4.94 5.46
CA VAL A 51 -8.42 -5.51 4.12
C VAL A 51 -9.92 -5.79 3.92
N ASN A 52 -10.63 -6.13 4.99
CA ASN A 52 -12.06 -6.41 4.93
C ASN A 52 -12.96 -5.15 4.87
N SER A 53 -12.40 -3.95 4.98
CA SER A 53 -13.16 -2.69 4.97
C SER A 53 -13.98 -2.48 3.69
N TRP A 54 -13.50 -3.00 2.56
CA TRP A 54 -14.22 -2.99 1.28
C TRP A 54 -15.50 -3.83 1.28
N PHE A 55 -15.58 -4.84 2.16
CA PHE A 55 -16.71 -5.75 2.25
C PHE A 55 -17.79 -5.27 3.23
N ASN A 56 -17.68 -4.04 3.76
CA ASN A 56 -18.61 -3.47 4.74
C ASN A 56 -18.87 -4.40 5.94
N CYS A 57 -17.78 -4.98 6.46
CA CYS A 57 -17.76 -5.96 7.54
C CYS A 57 -17.10 -5.40 8.80
#